data_AF-A0A2W7AZK3-F1
#
_entry.id   AF-A0A2W7AZK3-F1
#
_cell.length_a   1.000
_cell.length_b   1.000
_cell.length_c   1.000
_cell.angle_alpha   90.00
_cell.angle_beta   90.00
_cell.angle_gamma   90.00
#
_symmetry.space_group_name_H-M   'P 1'
#
loop_
_entity.id
_entity.type
_entity.pdbx_description
1 polymer ?
#
loop_
_entity_poly.entity_id
_entity_poly.type
_entity_poly.pdbx_seq_one_letter_code
_entity_poly.pdbx_strand_id
1 'polypeptide(L)'
;MPIYNYKRKLVEQKRISETSSILIIVGRKDTGDLEAQIRGSRYGWDFRLISVDSLMKLVQLKEKLDDEKTIKQISEILRPLEFTRLDKLIEIVFETTQDIQLDPDEELTNEVNSSEAYIDEIKDQEEIKNRPAPVNFQAECLQKIEAKFNITLVKTTRAGYQSIDGDKGFLCCISKQHKGKSYLKYWFAFHPHHELFLKKFKTAYVIYGCGSANNTFLIPFSILQEEHQYLWTTEKESRIYWHIVIYERDNKFEWQIPKKDMMIDLEQYRV
;
A
#
# COMPACT_ATOMS: atom_id res chain seq x y z
N MET A 1 13.27 -16.83 35.36
CA MET A 1 13.46 -15.48 34.76
C MET A 1 12.31 -14.59 35.22
N PRO A 2 12.55 -13.43 35.86
CA PRO A 2 11.49 -12.60 36.45
C PRO A 2 10.38 -12.18 35.47
N ILE A 3 10.75 -11.85 34.23
CA ILE A 3 9.81 -11.42 33.19
C ILE A 3 8.84 -12.54 32.79
N TYR A 4 9.31 -13.79 32.71
CA TYR A 4 8.45 -14.94 32.44
C TYR A 4 7.44 -15.20 33.57
N ASN A 5 7.86 -15.03 34.83
CA ASN A 5 6.96 -15.17 35.98
C ASN A 5 5.85 -14.11 35.96
N TYR A 6 6.15 -12.92 35.43
CA TYR A 6 5.15 -11.88 35.23
C TYR A 6 4.10 -12.26 34.17
N LYS A 7 4.53 -12.80 33.01
CA LYS A 7 3.61 -13.39 32.01
C LYS A 7 2.68 -14.41 32.67
N ARG A 8 3.25 -15.34 33.44
CA ARG A 8 2.48 -16.39 34.14
C ARG A 8 1.41 -15.83 35.08
N LYS A 9 1.73 -14.81 35.88
CA LYS A 9 0.75 -14.17 36.76
C LYS A 9 -0.41 -13.54 35.97
N LEU A 10 -0.11 -12.91 34.83
CA LEU A 10 -1.16 -12.33 33.98
C LEU A 10 -2.06 -13.38 33.34
N VAL A 11 -1.50 -14.54 32.96
CA VAL A 11 -2.26 -15.70 32.48
C VAL A 11 -3.17 -16.25 33.59
N GLU A 12 -2.64 -16.44 34.80
CA GLU A 12 -3.41 -16.91 35.97
C GLU A 12 -4.57 -15.96 36.31
N GLN A 13 -4.36 -14.65 36.12
CA GLN A 13 -5.37 -13.61 36.28
C GLN A 13 -6.34 -13.49 35.08
N LYS A 14 -6.23 -14.36 34.06
CA LYS A 14 -7.00 -14.33 32.81
C LYS A 14 -6.95 -12.98 32.07
N ARG A 15 -5.86 -12.22 32.23
CA ARG A 15 -5.68 -10.92 31.56
C ARG A 15 -5.12 -11.08 30.15
N ILE A 16 -4.40 -12.18 29.90
CA ILE A 16 -3.79 -12.51 28.61
C ILE A 16 -3.93 -14.02 28.33
N SER A 17 -3.83 -14.42 27.06
CA SER A 17 -3.82 -15.82 26.63
C SER A 17 -2.49 -16.50 26.98
N GLU A 18 -2.49 -17.82 27.20
CA GLU A 18 -1.28 -18.65 27.34
C GLU A 18 -0.36 -18.55 26.12
N THR A 19 -0.95 -18.38 24.94
CA THR A 19 -0.26 -18.22 23.65
C THR A 19 0.43 -16.87 23.46
N SER A 20 0.29 -15.94 24.43
CA SER A 20 0.88 -14.60 24.33
C SER A 20 2.41 -14.66 24.43
N SER A 21 3.10 -13.90 23.58
CA SER A 21 4.56 -13.82 23.56
C SER A 21 5.09 -12.62 24.35
N ILE A 22 6.39 -12.65 24.66
CA ILE A 22 7.09 -11.55 25.31
C ILE A 22 8.00 -10.89 24.26
N LEU A 23 7.63 -9.70 23.81
CA LEU A 23 8.49 -8.87 22.94
C LEU A 23 9.31 -7.91 23.81
N ILE A 24 10.63 -7.99 23.71
CA ILE A 24 11.57 -7.08 24.36
C ILE A 24 12.15 -6.15 23.30
N ILE A 25 11.98 -4.85 23.52
CA ILE A 25 12.54 -3.80 22.67
C ILE A 25 13.80 -3.25 23.35
N VAL A 26 14.93 -3.32 22.66
CA VAL A 26 16.23 -2.91 23.19
C VAL A 26 16.78 -1.71 22.43
N GLY A 27 17.10 -0.64 23.15
CA GLY A 27 17.71 0.57 22.59
C GLY A 27 19.24 0.54 22.53
N ARG A 28 19.87 -0.56 22.99
CA ARG A 28 21.34 -0.71 22.99
C ARG A 28 21.77 -1.61 21.84
N LYS A 29 22.93 -1.32 21.27
CA LYS A 29 23.57 -2.14 20.22
C LYS A 29 24.18 -3.42 20.77
N ASP A 30 24.56 -3.42 22.04
CA ASP A 30 25.14 -4.58 22.72
C ASP A 30 24.05 -5.34 23.49
N THR A 31 23.54 -6.39 22.87
CA THR A 31 22.46 -7.24 23.40
C THR A 31 22.93 -8.68 23.64
N GLY A 32 24.22 -8.97 23.44
CA GLY A 32 24.76 -10.32 23.42
C GLY A 32 24.49 -11.10 24.70
N ASP A 33 24.67 -10.47 25.86
CA ASP A 33 24.42 -11.09 27.17
C ASP A 33 22.94 -11.43 27.40
N LEU A 34 22.05 -10.50 27.03
CA LEU A 34 20.60 -10.70 27.16
C LEU A 34 20.10 -11.78 26.20
N GLU A 35 20.60 -11.77 24.96
CA GLU A 35 20.28 -12.75 23.94
C GLU A 35 20.78 -14.15 24.34
N ALA A 36 22.02 -14.26 24.80
CA ALA A 36 22.60 -15.50 25.30
C ALA A 36 21.81 -16.04 26.51
N GLN A 37 21.39 -15.16 27.42
CA GLN A 37 20.58 -15.55 28.57
C GLN A 37 19.18 -16.04 28.17
N ILE A 38 18.53 -15.40 27.20
CA ILE A 38 17.22 -15.83 26.68
C ILE A 38 17.35 -17.18 25.98
N ARG A 39 18.34 -17.32 25.09
CA ARG A 39 18.59 -18.54 24.30
C ARG A 39 19.00 -19.72 25.17
N GLY A 40 19.75 -19.48 26.24
CA GLY A 40 20.13 -20.51 27.22
C GLY A 40 18.99 -20.91 28.18
N SER A 41 17.83 -20.25 28.12
CA SER A 41 16.71 -20.54 29.01
C SER A 41 15.69 -21.49 28.37
N ARG A 42 15.01 -22.29 29.22
CA ARG A 42 13.85 -23.12 28.80
C ARG A 42 12.65 -22.32 28.28
N TYR A 43 12.70 -21.00 28.40
CA TYR A 43 11.64 -20.08 27.99
C TYR A 43 11.97 -19.36 26.70
N GLY A 44 13.11 -19.62 26.06
CA GLY A 44 13.58 -18.88 24.88
C GLY A 44 12.56 -18.80 23.73
N TRP A 45 11.67 -19.81 23.63
CA TRP A 45 10.60 -19.86 22.64
C TRP A 45 9.53 -18.78 22.82
N ASP A 46 9.28 -18.33 24.06
CA ASP A 46 8.29 -17.31 24.41
C ASP A 46 8.80 -15.87 24.23
N PHE A 47 10.10 -15.68 24.04
CA PHE A 47 10.72 -14.37 23.93
C PHE A 47 11.01 -13.99 22.48
N ARG A 48 10.80 -12.73 22.14
CA ARG A 48 11.31 -12.08 20.94
C ARG A 48 12.09 -10.85 21.34
N LEU A 49 13.23 -10.63 20.69
CA LEU A 49 14.12 -9.51 20.94
C LEU A 49 14.25 -8.72 19.65
N ILE A 50 14.00 -7.42 19.72
CA ILE A 50 14.17 -6.52 18.56
C ILE A 50 14.82 -5.21 19.02
N SER A 51 15.76 -4.70 18.22
CA SER A 51 16.33 -3.38 18.47
C SER A 51 15.34 -2.27 18.11
N VAL A 52 15.47 -1.11 18.75
CA VAL A 52 14.68 0.09 18.40
C VAL A 52 14.87 0.45 16.92
N ASP A 53 16.10 0.36 16.40
CA ASP A 53 16.41 0.66 14.99
C ASP A 53 15.69 -0.28 14.03
N SER A 54 15.69 -1.59 14.31
CA SER A 54 15.00 -2.58 13.48
C SER A 54 13.48 -2.44 13.58
N LEU A 55 12.95 -2.13 14.75
CA LEU A 55 11.53 -1.84 14.92
C LEU A 55 11.12 -0.60 14.11
N MET A 56 11.93 0.46 14.14
CA MET A 56 11.68 1.67 13.35
C MET A 56 11.71 1.38 11.85
N LYS A 57 12.62 0.52 11.38
CA LYS A 57 12.63 0.06 9.98
C LYS A 57 11.36 -0.70 9.60
N LEU A 58 10.83 -1.56 10.47
CA LEU A 58 9.55 -2.24 10.24
C LEU A 58 8.37 -1.27 10.18
N VAL A 59 8.38 -0.23 11.04
CA VAL A 59 7.38 0.85 10.99
C VAL A 59 7.46 1.60 9.66
N GLN A 60 8.66 2.00 9.24
CA GLN A 60 8.87 2.67 7.95
C GLN A 60 8.48 1.76 6.77
N LEU A 61 8.73 0.46 6.87
CA LEU A 61 8.34 -0.51 5.85
C LEU A 61 6.83 -0.61 5.75
N LYS A 62 6.13 -0.72 6.88
CA LYS A 62 4.67 -0.68 6.96
C LYS A 62 4.09 0.63 6.38
N GLU A 63 4.76 1.75 6.61
CA GLU A 63 4.32 3.05 6.05
C GLU A 63 4.52 3.13 4.53
N LYS A 64 5.55 2.45 4.00
CA LYS A 64 5.88 2.42 2.56
C LYS A 64 5.04 1.42 1.78
N LEU A 65 4.81 0.24 2.35
CA LEU A 65 4.11 -0.90 1.77
C LEU A 65 2.75 -1.03 2.46
N ASP A 66 1.73 -0.39 1.87
CA ASP A 66 0.38 -0.26 2.42
C ASP A 66 -0.52 -1.47 2.07
N ASP A 67 0.05 -2.67 2.04
CA ASP A 67 -0.65 -3.89 1.68
C ASP A 67 -0.88 -4.79 2.91
N GLU A 68 -2.05 -5.44 2.93
CA GLU A 68 -2.49 -6.29 4.05
C GLU A 68 -1.55 -7.49 4.27
N LYS A 69 -0.84 -7.91 3.22
CA LYS A 69 0.10 -9.04 3.25
C LYS A 69 1.38 -8.67 4.00
N THR A 70 1.99 -7.54 3.69
CA THR A 70 3.16 -7.02 4.42
C THR A 70 2.84 -6.77 5.89
N ILE A 71 1.66 -6.23 6.21
CA ILE A 71 1.23 -6.05 7.60
C ILE A 71 1.12 -7.40 8.32
N LYS A 72 0.54 -8.41 7.67
CA LYS A 72 0.46 -9.78 8.22
C LYS A 72 1.85 -10.37 8.42
N GLN A 73 2.73 -10.29 7.43
CA GLN A 73 4.12 -10.77 7.52
C GLN A 73 4.91 -10.09 8.64
N ILE A 74 4.85 -8.75 8.74
CA ILE A 74 5.49 -8.00 9.85
C ILE A 74 4.94 -8.50 11.19
N SER A 75 3.63 -8.72 11.30
CA SER A 75 3.03 -9.25 12.52
C SER A 75 3.45 -10.69 12.82
N GLU A 76 3.69 -11.51 11.80
CA GLU A 76 4.14 -12.90 11.93
C GLU A 76 5.61 -12.99 12.35
N ILE A 77 6.48 -12.12 11.82
CA ILE A 77 7.89 -12.01 12.27
C ILE A 77 7.95 -11.72 13.78
N LEU A 78 7.02 -10.88 14.28
CA LEU A 78 6.95 -10.50 15.69
C LEU A 78 6.26 -11.56 16.57
N ARG A 79 5.65 -12.59 15.98
CA ARG A 79 5.07 -13.72 16.71
C ARG A 79 6.08 -14.85 16.91
N PRO A 80 5.91 -15.67 17.95
CA PRO A 80 6.79 -16.79 18.16
C PRO A 80 6.58 -17.92 17.15
N LEU A 81 7.47 -18.00 16.16
CA LEU A 81 7.62 -19.12 15.24
C LEU A 81 8.46 -20.26 15.85
N GLU A 82 8.06 -21.51 15.63
CA GLU A 82 8.87 -22.69 15.90
C GLU A 82 9.92 -22.85 14.79
N PHE A 83 11.18 -22.52 15.09
CA PHE A 83 12.26 -22.40 14.10
C PHE A 83 12.93 -23.72 13.68
N THR A 84 12.21 -24.83 13.71
CA THR A 84 12.73 -26.10 13.14
C THR A 84 12.60 -26.15 11.62
N ARG A 85 11.73 -25.32 11.01
CA ARG A 85 11.62 -25.16 9.56
C ARG A 85 12.04 -23.75 9.14
N LEU A 86 13.15 -23.67 8.41
CA LEU A 86 13.71 -22.44 7.85
C LEU A 86 12.88 -21.89 6.67
N ASP A 87 12.03 -22.74 6.08
CA ASP A 87 11.24 -22.46 4.87
C ASP A 87 10.40 -21.18 4.99
N LYS A 88 9.75 -20.96 6.14
CA LYS A 88 8.89 -19.77 6.38
C LYS A 88 9.65 -18.45 6.41
N LEU A 89 10.91 -18.48 6.84
CA LEU A 89 11.77 -17.29 6.87
C LEU A 89 12.25 -16.92 5.47
N ILE A 90 12.57 -17.94 4.67
CA ILE A 90 12.92 -17.78 3.27
C ILE A 90 11.74 -17.19 2.50
N GLU A 91 10.53 -17.72 2.71
CA GLU A 91 9.31 -17.22 2.09
C GLU A 91 9.07 -15.73 2.41
N ILE A 92 9.08 -15.34 3.69
CA ILE A 92 8.89 -13.94 4.10
C ILE A 92 9.97 -13.04 3.51
N VAL A 93 11.25 -13.46 3.53
CA VAL A 93 12.35 -12.66 2.98
C VAL A 93 12.21 -12.51 1.47
N PHE A 94 11.87 -13.58 0.74
CA PHE A 94 11.68 -13.54 -0.71
C PHE A 94 10.48 -12.67 -1.11
N GLU A 95 9.33 -12.83 -0.43
CA GLU A 95 8.14 -12.01 -0.66
C GLU A 95 8.41 -10.54 -0.38
N THR A 96 9.05 -10.22 0.75
CA THR A 96 9.40 -8.84 1.10
C THR A 96 10.39 -8.24 0.11
N THR A 97 11.37 -9.01 -0.40
CA THR A 97 12.31 -8.50 -1.42
C THR A 97 11.66 -8.27 -2.77
N GLN A 98 10.67 -9.07 -3.16
CA GLN A 98 9.88 -8.82 -4.36
C GLN A 98 9.07 -7.54 -4.20
N ASP A 99 8.41 -7.34 -3.05
CA ASP A 99 7.62 -6.12 -2.79
C ASP A 99 8.49 -4.87 -2.58
N ILE A 100 9.76 -4.99 -2.16
CA ILE A 100 10.72 -3.87 -2.08
C ILE A 100 11.32 -3.51 -3.46
N GLN A 101 11.53 -4.50 -4.33
CA GLN A 101 11.96 -4.26 -5.72
C GLN A 101 10.85 -3.71 -6.60
N LEU A 102 9.61 -3.84 -6.15
CA LEU A 102 8.44 -3.23 -6.77
C LEU A 102 8.19 -1.91 -6.08
N ASP A 103 8.88 -0.87 -6.53
CA ASP A 103 8.43 0.49 -6.25
C ASP A 103 6.95 0.58 -6.71
N PRO A 104 5.98 0.94 -5.85
CA PRO A 104 4.59 1.13 -6.29
C PRO A 104 4.47 2.24 -7.36
N ASP A 105 5.46 3.15 -7.43
CA ASP A 105 5.58 4.12 -8.53
C ASP A 105 6.07 3.48 -9.84
N GLU A 106 6.79 2.34 -9.77
CA GLU A 106 7.16 1.53 -10.92
C GLU A 106 6.03 0.60 -11.39
N GLU A 107 5.14 0.10 -10.51
CA GLU A 107 3.94 -0.64 -10.97
C GLU A 107 2.87 0.28 -11.58
N LEU A 108 2.78 1.54 -11.16
CA LEU A 108 1.93 2.54 -11.83
C LEU A 108 2.42 2.93 -13.24
N THR A 109 3.62 2.49 -13.65
CA THR A 109 4.18 2.83 -14.97
C THR A 109 4.68 1.65 -15.83
N ASN A 110 4.91 0.44 -15.28
CA ASN A 110 5.62 -0.62 -16.03
C ASN A 110 4.83 -1.92 -16.34
N GLU A 111 3.58 -2.13 -15.91
CA GLU A 111 2.81 -3.32 -16.31
C GLU A 111 1.78 -3.05 -17.42
N VAL A 112 2.14 -2.47 -18.58
CA VAL A 112 1.49 -2.83 -19.87
C VAL A 112 2.48 -2.63 -21.01
N ASN A 113 3.25 -3.67 -21.27
CA ASN A 113 3.71 -3.99 -22.61
C ASN A 113 3.47 -5.49 -22.84
N SER A 114 2.21 -5.93 -22.69
CA SER A 114 1.88 -7.35 -22.87
C SER A 114 0.43 -7.60 -23.28
N SER A 115 -0.09 -6.87 -24.25
CA SER A 115 -1.23 -7.37 -25.06
C SER A 115 -1.40 -6.56 -26.34
N GLU A 116 -0.44 -6.66 -27.24
CA GLU A 116 -0.61 -6.63 -28.71
C GLU A 116 0.78 -6.68 -29.38
N ALA A 117 1.31 -7.90 -29.54
CA ALA A 117 2.21 -8.37 -30.60
C ALA A 117 3.12 -9.49 -30.08
N TYR A 118 2.88 -10.72 -30.54
CA TYR A 118 3.96 -11.69 -30.70
C TYR A 118 4.95 -11.12 -31.72
N ILE A 119 6.22 -10.93 -31.33
CA ILE A 119 7.48 -11.30 -32.01
C ILE A 119 8.63 -10.45 -31.45
N ASP A 120 9.70 -11.19 -31.12
CA ASP A 120 11.09 -10.80 -30.81
C ASP A 120 11.42 -10.24 -29.42
N GLU A 121 11.87 -11.19 -28.59
CA GLU A 121 12.74 -10.98 -27.45
C GLU A 121 14.13 -10.48 -27.86
N ILE A 122 14.78 -9.83 -26.89
CA ILE A 122 16.21 -9.54 -26.76
C ILE A 122 16.72 -8.33 -27.56
N LYS A 123 16.83 -7.18 -26.88
CA LYS A 123 18.11 -6.47 -26.73
C LYS A 123 18.09 -5.31 -25.70
N ASP A 124 19.07 -5.43 -24.81
CA ASP A 124 19.94 -4.39 -24.25
C ASP A 124 19.52 -3.54 -23.04
N GLN A 125 20.30 -3.77 -21.97
CA GLN A 125 20.28 -3.19 -20.64
C GLN A 125 20.76 -1.72 -20.57
N GLU A 126 20.59 -0.91 -21.62
CA GLU A 126 21.05 0.48 -21.64
C GLU A 126 19.97 1.52 -21.26
N GLU A 127 18.68 1.17 -21.23
CA GLU A 127 17.60 2.14 -21.00
C GLU A 127 17.33 2.53 -19.52
N ILE A 128 17.97 1.88 -18.54
CA ILE A 128 17.73 2.20 -17.12
C ILE A 128 18.26 3.60 -16.74
N LYS A 129 19.18 4.19 -17.52
CA LYS A 129 19.78 5.50 -17.22
C LYS A 129 18.99 6.73 -17.70
N ASN A 130 17.91 6.57 -18.46
CA ASN A 130 17.14 7.69 -19.03
C ASN A 130 15.69 7.78 -18.54
N ARG A 131 15.34 7.21 -17.38
CA ARG A 131 13.98 7.34 -16.84
C ARG A 131 13.72 8.79 -16.39
N PRO A 132 12.69 9.47 -16.94
CA PRO A 132 12.34 10.82 -16.51
C PRO A 132 11.87 10.81 -15.06
N ALA A 133 12.23 11.87 -14.32
CA ALA A 133 11.90 12.02 -12.91
C ALA A 133 10.42 11.68 -12.58
N PRO A 134 10.14 11.10 -11.41
CA PRO A 134 8.78 10.86 -10.96
C PRO A 134 8.02 12.19 -10.95
N VAL A 135 6.82 12.17 -11.52
CA VAL A 135 5.95 13.34 -11.58
C VAL A 135 5.25 13.39 -10.23
N ASN A 136 5.47 14.45 -9.45
CA ASN A 136 4.97 14.54 -8.08
C ASN A 136 4.23 15.88 -7.86
N PHE A 137 2.93 15.87 -8.13
CA PHE A 137 2.00 16.98 -7.85
C PHE A 137 0.89 16.57 -6.87
N GLN A 138 1.11 15.48 -6.10
CA GLN A 138 0.13 14.97 -5.14
C GLN A 138 -0.23 16.01 -4.07
N ALA A 139 0.77 16.76 -3.58
CA ALA A 139 0.57 17.80 -2.59
C ALA A 139 -0.36 18.93 -3.10
N GLU A 140 -0.21 19.32 -4.36
CA GLU A 140 -1.05 20.33 -5.00
C GLU A 140 -2.49 19.83 -5.18
N CYS A 141 -2.69 18.56 -5.55
CA CYS A 141 -4.02 17.95 -5.56
C CYS A 141 -4.67 18.00 -4.17
N LEU A 142 -3.94 17.67 -3.11
CA LEU A 142 -4.45 17.67 -1.74
C LEU A 142 -4.81 19.08 -1.26
N GLN A 143 -3.98 20.08 -1.57
CA GLN A 143 -4.27 21.48 -1.24
C GLN A 143 -5.59 21.95 -1.84
N LYS A 144 -5.90 21.53 -3.07
CA LYS A 144 -7.20 21.81 -3.70
C LYS A 144 -8.36 21.18 -2.95
N ILE A 145 -8.20 19.96 -2.43
CA ILE A 145 -9.23 19.27 -1.65
C ILE A 145 -9.42 19.93 -0.28
N GLU A 146 -8.33 20.30 0.39
CA GLU A 146 -8.36 21.04 1.65
C GLU A 146 -9.10 22.37 1.49
N ALA A 147 -8.80 23.12 0.42
CA ALA A 147 -9.49 24.37 0.10
C ALA A 147 -10.97 24.17 -0.23
N LYS A 148 -11.33 23.14 -1.01
CA LYS A 148 -12.72 22.85 -1.40
C LYS A 148 -13.62 22.51 -0.22
N PHE A 149 -13.11 21.73 0.74
CA PHE A 149 -13.89 21.32 1.91
C PHE A 149 -13.66 22.21 3.14
N ASN A 150 -12.69 23.12 3.09
CA ASN A 150 -12.20 23.88 4.24
C ASN A 150 -11.83 22.96 5.41
N ILE A 151 -11.03 21.92 5.12
CA ILE A 151 -10.56 20.90 6.08
C ILE A 151 -9.04 20.82 6.05
N THR A 152 -8.48 20.22 7.10
CA THR A 152 -7.08 19.77 7.14
C THR A 152 -7.04 18.26 6.98
N LEU A 153 -6.17 17.78 6.08
CA LEU A 153 -5.96 16.36 5.83
C LEU A 153 -4.77 15.83 6.62
N VAL A 154 -4.99 14.72 7.32
CA VAL A 154 -3.95 13.96 8.02
C VAL A 154 -3.64 12.73 7.17
N LYS A 155 -2.37 12.57 6.81
CA LYS A 155 -1.89 11.40 6.07
C LYS A 155 -1.96 10.16 6.96
N THR A 156 -2.62 9.11 6.49
CA THR A 156 -2.75 7.83 7.21
C THR A 156 -1.92 6.73 6.57
N THR A 157 -1.81 6.75 5.24
CA THR A 157 -1.02 5.78 4.48
C THR A 157 -0.32 6.48 3.31
N ARG A 158 0.39 5.75 2.43
CA ARG A 158 1.09 6.35 1.28
C ARG A 158 0.17 7.22 0.42
N ALA A 159 -1.01 6.68 0.08
CA ALA A 159 -2.02 7.34 -0.73
C ALA A 159 -3.29 7.70 0.06
N GLY A 160 -3.46 7.19 1.29
CA GLY A 160 -4.62 7.43 2.15
C GLY A 160 -4.46 8.65 3.06
N TYR A 161 -5.51 9.44 3.13
CA TYR A 161 -5.65 10.63 3.98
C TYR A 161 -7.02 10.63 4.65
N GLN A 162 -7.13 11.31 5.79
CA GLN A 162 -8.40 11.52 6.47
C GLN A 162 -8.54 12.96 6.95
N SER A 163 -9.77 13.43 7.13
CA SER A 163 -10.02 14.69 7.84
C SER A 163 -9.68 14.57 9.33
N ILE A 164 -9.39 15.70 9.98
CA ILE A 164 -9.00 15.72 11.40
C ILE A 164 -10.08 15.17 12.35
N ASP A 165 -11.35 15.32 11.98
CA ASP A 165 -12.50 14.76 12.70
C ASP A 165 -12.65 13.23 12.49
N GLY A 166 -11.90 12.65 11.54
CA GLY A 166 -11.97 11.23 11.19
C GLY A 166 -13.20 10.82 10.38
N ASP A 167 -14.06 11.77 9.97
CA ASP A 167 -15.31 11.47 9.28
C ASP A 167 -15.13 11.18 7.79
N LYS A 168 -14.13 11.84 7.16
CA LYS A 168 -13.89 11.77 5.72
C LYS A 168 -12.59 11.08 5.39
N GLY A 169 -12.65 10.09 4.49
CA GLY A 169 -11.50 9.39 3.95
C GLY A 169 -11.21 9.79 2.51
N PHE A 170 -9.93 9.85 2.15
CA PHE A 170 -9.48 10.23 0.82
C PHE A 170 -8.36 9.31 0.37
N LEU A 171 -8.44 8.79 -0.85
CA LEU A 171 -7.32 8.12 -1.52
C LEU A 171 -6.81 9.03 -2.64
N CYS A 172 -5.53 9.41 -2.64
CA CYS A 172 -4.96 10.30 -3.64
C CYS A 172 -3.97 9.58 -4.55
N CYS A 173 -4.38 9.38 -5.81
CA CYS A 173 -3.61 8.73 -6.85
C CYS A 173 -3.27 9.74 -7.96
N ILE A 174 -2.04 9.70 -8.47
CA ILE A 174 -1.60 10.55 -9.58
C ILE A 174 -1.08 9.67 -10.72
N SER A 175 -1.31 10.08 -11.96
CA SER A 175 -0.87 9.36 -13.15
C SER A 175 -0.23 10.32 -14.12
N LYS A 176 0.86 9.88 -14.76
CA LYS A 176 1.47 10.61 -15.87
C LYS A 176 0.59 10.48 -17.11
N GLN A 177 0.76 11.38 -18.05
CA GLN A 177 0.06 11.30 -19.33
C GLN A 177 0.64 10.16 -20.17
N HIS A 178 -0.20 9.21 -20.59
CA HIS A 178 0.15 8.16 -21.54
C HIS A 178 -0.44 8.49 -22.91
N LYS A 179 0.37 8.40 -23.97
CA LYS A 179 -0.07 8.65 -25.33
C LYS A 179 -0.69 7.37 -25.92
N GLY A 180 -1.95 7.46 -26.34
CA GLY A 180 -2.55 6.52 -27.29
C GLY A 180 -2.33 6.99 -28.74
N LYS A 181 -2.83 6.22 -29.72
CA LYS A 181 -2.73 6.58 -31.15
C LYS A 181 -3.44 7.91 -31.47
N SER A 182 -4.58 8.20 -30.83
CA SER A 182 -5.41 9.38 -31.11
C SER A 182 -5.97 10.09 -29.86
N TYR A 183 -5.60 9.63 -28.67
CA TYR A 183 -6.12 10.14 -27.40
C TYR A 183 -5.04 10.11 -26.33
N LEU A 184 -5.22 10.96 -25.32
CA LEU A 184 -4.43 10.91 -24.10
C LEU A 184 -5.16 10.07 -23.07
N LYS A 185 -4.44 9.29 -22.29
CA LYS A 185 -5.01 8.46 -21.23
C LYS A 185 -4.17 8.53 -19.95
N TYR A 186 -4.85 8.33 -18.84
CA TYR A 186 -4.28 8.27 -17.49
C TYR A 186 -4.75 6.97 -16.85
N TRP A 187 -3.80 6.23 -16.31
CA TRP A 187 -4.02 4.89 -15.80
C TRP A 187 -3.73 4.82 -14.32
N PHE A 188 -4.62 4.15 -13.60
CA PHE A 188 -4.53 3.95 -12.17
C PHE A 188 -4.94 2.52 -11.82
N ALA A 189 -4.34 1.98 -10.77
CA ALA A 189 -4.75 0.73 -10.16
C ALA A 189 -5.56 1.00 -8.88
N PHE A 190 -6.69 0.32 -8.75
CA PHE A 190 -7.48 0.31 -7.53
C PHE A 190 -7.40 -1.08 -6.91
N HIS A 191 -6.90 -1.19 -5.69
CA HIS A 191 -6.68 -2.46 -5.00
C HIS A 191 -7.74 -2.71 -3.93
N PRO A 192 -7.97 -3.98 -3.52
CA PRO A 192 -8.89 -4.29 -2.42
C PRO A 192 -8.57 -3.57 -1.11
N HIS A 193 -7.29 -3.37 -0.79
CA HIS A 193 -6.90 -2.66 0.43
C HIS A 193 -7.29 -1.17 0.40
N HIS A 194 -7.34 -0.54 -0.79
CA HIS A 194 -7.89 0.81 -0.94
C HIS A 194 -9.38 0.84 -0.61
N GLU A 195 -10.13 -0.16 -1.10
CA GLU A 195 -11.56 -0.31 -0.79
C GLU A 195 -11.79 -0.50 0.71
N LEU A 196 -11.02 -1.39 1.34
CA LEU A 196 -11.07 -1.64 2.79
C LEU A 196 -10.70 -0.40 3.61
N PHE A 197 -9.78 0.43 3.12
CA PHE A 197 -9.44 1.70 3.74
C PHE A 197 -10.62 2.68 3.66
N LEU A 198 -11.18 2.90 2.46
CA LEU A 198 -12.25 3.88 2.23
C LEU A 198 -13.55 3.52 2.96
N LYS A 199 -13.86 2.22 3.11
CA LYS A 199 -15.04 1.73 3.86
C LYS A 199 -15.05 2.07 5.35
N LYS A 200 -13.92 2.49 5.93
CA LYS A 200 -13.84 2.87 7.36
C LYS A 200 -14.48 4.22 7.66
N PHE A 201 -14.69 5.05 6.64
CA PHE A 201 -15.11 6.43 6.78
C PHE A 201 -16.59 6.61 6.45
N LYS A 202 -17.23 7.57 7.11
CA LYS A 202 -18.64 7.91 6.86
C LYS A 202 -18.84 8.48 5.45
N THR A 203 -17.86 9.22 4.97
CA THR A 203 -17.83 9.74 3.61
C THR A 203 -16.44 9.53 3.04
N ALA A 204 -16.34 8.98 1.84
CA ALA A 204 -15.05 8.64 1.25
C ALA A 204 -14.97 9.09 -0.21
N TYR A 205 -13.77 9.48 -0.64
CA TYR A 205 -13.50 9.95 -1.99
C TYR A 205 -12.20 9.36 -2.53
N VAL A 206 -12.11 9.26 -3.85
CA VAL A 206 -10.85 9.01 -4.56
C VAL A 206 -10.50 10.22 -5.40
N ILE A 207 -9.25 10.66 -5.27
CA ILE A 207 -8.68 11.80 -5.96
C ILE A 207 -7.80 11.25 -7.08
N TYR A 208 -8.13 11.58 -8.32
CA TYR A 208 -7.32 11.28 -9.50
C TYR A 208 -6.69 12.54 -10.04
N GLY A 209 -5.36 12.61 -9.94
CA GLY A 209 -4.56 13.65 -10.57
C GLY A 209 -4.04 13.19 -11.94
N CYS A 210 -4.46 13.86 -13.01
CA CYS A 210 -4.16 13.48 -14.39
C CYS A 210 -3.10 14.40 -15.01
N GLY A 211 -1.83 14.00 -14.96
CA GLY A 211 -0.70 14.70 -15.58
C GLY A 211 -0.27 16.01 -14.88
N SER A 212 -1.20 16.73 -14.27
CA SER A 212 -0.95 17.93 -13.46
C SER A 212 -2.04 18.11 -12.40
N ALA A 213 -1.76 18.93 -11.38
CA ALA A 213 -2.76 19.29 -10.37
C ALA A 213 -3.96 20.06 -10.93
N ASN A 214 -3.83 20.69 -12.10
CA ASN A 214 -4.96 21.36 -12.77
C ASN A 214 -6.05 20.38 -13.23
N ASN A 215 -5.69 19.12 -13.45
CA ASN A 215 -6.61 18.04 -13.79
C ASN A 215 -6.79 17.12 -12.59
N THR A 216 -7.35 17.66 -11.51
CA THR A 216 -7.67 16.90 -10.29
C THR A 216 -9.16 16.60 -10.27
N PHE A 217 -9.52 15.33 -10.14
CA PHE A 217 -10.90 14.86 -10.07
C PHE A 217 -11.15 14.20 -8.72
N LEU A 218 -12.20 14.64 -8.03
CA LEU A 218 -12.63 14.13 -6.74
C LEU A 218 -13.90 13.30 -6.92
N ILE A 219 -13.75 11.99 -7.00
CA ILE A 219 -14.84 11.06 -7.26
C ILE A 219 -15.34 10.47 -5.92
N PRO A 220 -16.64 10.55 -5.60
CA PRO A 220 -17.22 9.83 -4.48
C PRO A 220 -16.92 8.33 -4.53
N PHE A 221 -16.47 7.75 -3.41
CA PHE A 221 -16.16 6.32 -3.32
C PHE A 221 -17.38 5.44 -3.63
N SER A 222 -18.60 5.91 -3.35
CA SER A 222 -19.82 5.17 -3.69
C SER A 222 -19.94 4.84 -5.18
N ILE A 223 -19.57 5.79 -6.05
CA ILE A 223 -19.59 5.57 -7.51
C ILE A 223 -18.55 4.51 -7.88
N LEU A 224 -17.34 4.61 -7.32
CA LEU A 224 -16.31 3.61 -7.58
C LEU A 224 -16.71 2.22 -7.07
N GLN A 225 -17.37 2.15 -5.91
CA GLN A 225 -17.87 0.92 -5.32
C GLN A 225 -19.02 0.29 -6.12
N GLU A 226 -19.82 1.08 -6.84
CA GLU A 226 -20.84 0.54 -7.75
C GLU A 226 -20.24 0.02 -9.05
N GLU A 227 -19.20 0.72 -9.54
CA GLU A 227 -18.66 0.51 -10.88
C GLU A 227 -17.47 -0.47 -10.94
N HIS A 228 -16.73 -0.70 -9.84
CA HIS A 228 -15.46 -1.45 -9.90
C HIS A 228 -15.58 -2.87 -10.49
N GLN A 229 -16.71 -3.58 -10.27
CA GLN A 229 -16.97 -4.89 -10.87
C GLN A 229 -16.98 -4.88 -12.41
N TYR A 230 -17.29 -3.72 -13.01
CA TYR A 230 -17.36 -3.51 -14.46
C TYR A 230 -16.04 -3.01 -15.07
N LEU A 231 -15.01 -2.84 -14.26
CA LEU A 231 -13.67 -2.47 -14.72
C LEU A 231 -12.91 -3.69 -15.23
N TRP A 232 -11.87 -3.44 -16.04
CA TRP A 232 -10.85 -4.46 -16.29
C TRP A 232 -10.16 -4.80 -14.99
N THR A 233 -9.85 -6.08 -14.81
CA THR A 233 -9.28 -6.62 -13.58
C THR A 233 -8.02 -7.39 -13.94
N THR A 234 -6.93 -7.11 -13.25
CA THR A 234 -5.78 -8.02 -13.20
C THR A 234 -5.99 -8.97 -12.04
N GLU A 235 -5.88 -10.27 -12.28
CA GLU A 235 -5.91 -11.31 -11.27
C GLU A 235 -4.73 -12.27 -11.51
N LYS A 236 -3.71 -12.18 -10.65
CA LYS A 236 -2.57 -13.10 -10.55
C LYS A 236 -2.60 -13.73 -9.14
N GLU A 237 -1.91 -14.86 -8.94
CA GLU A 237 -1.97 -15.71 -7.72
C GLU A 237 -1.90 -14.96 -6.37
N SER A 238 -1.24 -13.80 -6.32
CA SER A 238 -1.13 -12.95 -5.12
C SER A 238 -1.67 -11.52 -5.27
N ARG A 239 -2.15 -11.13 -6.46
CA ARG A 239 -2.50 -9.75 -6.78
C ARG A 239 -3.80 -9.66 -7.55
N ILE A 240 -4.75 -8.93 -6.97
CA ILE A 240 -5.99 -8.54 -7.64
C ILE A 240 -6.13 -7.02 -7.58
N TYR A 241 -6.40 -6.39 -8.72
CA TYR A 241 -6.68 -4.96 -8.81
C TYR A 241 -7.52 -4.61 -10.03
N TRP A 242 -8.24 -3.50 -9.94
CA TRP A 242 -9.07 -2.96 -11.01
C TRP A 242 -8.38 -1.80 -11.70
N HIS A 243 -8.44 -1.78 -13.02
CA HIS A 243 -7.88 -0.71 -13.85
C HIS A 243 -8.87 0.43 -13.98
N ILE A 244 -8.38 1.64 -13.70
CA ILE A 244 -9.13 2.87 -13.90
C ILE A 244 -8.44 3.65 -15.00
N VAL A 245 -9.19 3.84 -16.08
CA VAL A 245 -8.71 4.47 -17.31
C VAL A 245 -9.50 5.74 -17.55
N ILE A 246 -8.81 6.88 -17.43
CA ILE A 246 -9.38 8.19 -17.73
C ILE A 246 -8.81 8.64 -19.07
N TYR A 247 -9.69 8.89 -20.04
CA TYR A 247 -9.31 9.49 -21.32
C TYR A 247 -9.42 10.99 -21.27
N GLU A 248 -8.53 11.66 -21.99
CA GLU A 248 -8.61 13.08 -22.29
C GLU A 248 -8.78 13.26 -23.80
N ARG A 249 -9.89 13.92 -24.17
CA ARG A 249 -10.28 14.23 -25.55
C ARG A 249 -10.84 15.65 -25.60
N ASP A 250 -10.29 16.51 -26.45
CA ASP A 250 -10.72 17.91 -26.58
C ASP A 250 -10.83 18.65 -25.22
N ASN A 251 -9.85 18.44 -24.34
CA ASN A 251 -9.80 18.93 -22.95
C ASN A 251 -10.93 18.45 -22.03
N LYS A 252 -11.71 17.45 -22.43
CA LYS A 252 -12.69 16.76 -21.58
C LYS A 252 -12.13 15.45 -21.05
N PHE A 253 -12.49 15.11 -19.82
CA PHE A 253 -12.00 13.93 -19.14
C PHE A 253 -13.13 12.95 -18.89
N GLU A 254 -12.95 11.71 -19.33
CA GLU A 254 -13.97 10.67 -19.27
C GLU A 254 -13.37 9.40 -18.66
N TRP A 255 -14.02 8.84 -17.65
CA TRP A 255 -13.65 7.54 -17.08
C TRP A 255 -14.37 6.41 -17.81
N GLN A 256 -13.60 5.48 -18.36
CA GLN A 256 -14.12 4.31 -19.05
C GLN A 256 -14.56 3.21 -18.09
N ILE A 257 -15.80 2.73 -18.28
CA ILE A 257 -16.35 1.52 -17.67
C ILE A 257 -16.46 0.44 -18.77
N PRO A 258 -15.42 -0.37 -18.98
CA PRO A 258 -15.28 -1.20 -20.18
C PRO A 258 -16.34 -2.29 -20.29
N LYS A 259 -16.72 -2.97 -19.19
CA LYS A 259 -17.73 -4.05 -19.26
C LYS A 259 -19.16 -3.53 -19.46
N LYS A 260 -19.39 -2.21 -19.34
CA LYS A 260 -20.68 -1.56 -19.64
C LYS A 260 -20.67 -0.81 -20.98
N ASP A 261 -19.53 -0.72 -21.66
CA ASP A 261 -19.31 0.16 -22.81
C ASP A 261 -19.78 1.60 -22.55
N MET A 262 -19.45 2.12 -21.37
CA MET A 262 -19.89 3.43 -20.87
C MET A 262 -18.71 4.33 -20.55
N MET A 263 -18.90 5.62 -20.76
CA MET A 263 -17.99 6.68 -20.32
C MET A 263 -18.69 7.56 -19.29
N ILE A 264 -18.04 7.79 -18.14
CA ILE A 264 -18.50 8.72 -17.12
C ILE A 264 -17.77 10.04 -17.31
N ASP A 265 -18.52 11.11 -17.59
CA ASP A 265 -17.97 12.47 -17.64
C ASP A 265 -17.45 12.89 -16.24
N LEU A 266 -16.17 13.24 -16.19
CA LEU A 266 -15.48 13.64 -14.97
C LEU A 266 -15.48 15.15 -14.71
N GLU A 267 -15.96 15.98 -15.64
CA GLU A 267 -15.92 17.44 -15.48
C GLU A 267 -16.69 17.91 -14.24
N GLN A 268 -17.80 17.24 -13.92
CA GLN A 268 -18.57 17.52 -12.70
C GLN A 268 -17.80 17.21 -11.40
N TYR A 269 -16.74 16.41 -11.46
CA TYR A 269 -15.89 16.02 -10.33
C TYR A 269 -14.59 16.81 -10.26
N ARG A 270 -14.33 17.72 -11.21
CA ARG A 270 -13.10 18.52 -11.25
C ARG A 270 -12.98 19.45 -10.03
N VAL A 271 -11.75 19.65 -9.53
CA VAL A 271 -11.41 20.55 -8.42
C VAL A 271 -10.29 21.52 -8.77
#